data_AF-A0A9D6IZE0-F1
#
_entry.id   AF-A0A9D6IZE0-F1
#
_cell.length_a   1.000
_cell.length_b   1.000
_cell.length_c   1.000
_cell.angle_alpha   90.00
_cell.angle_beta   90.00
_cell.angle_gamma   90.00
#
_symmetry.space_group_name_H-M   'P 1'
#
loop_
_entity.id
_entity.type
_entity.pdbx_description
1 polymer ?
#
loop_
_entity_poly.entity_id
_entity_poly.type
_entity_poly.pdbx_seq_one_letter_code
_entity_poly.pdbx_strand_id
1 'polypeptide(L)'
;AEHGVSATVIDLRTLVPLDTQTLLRESARTGRVFTVEENPRLCGWGAEIASIIQEEAFGALKQPIVRITTPHVPVPASDQLEDAVVPSVARIVGEIRRAMEAHRAG
;
A
#
# COMPACT_ATOMS: atom_id res chain seq x y z
N ALA A 1 -17.48 -4.26 -9.70
CA ALA A 1 -16.10 -4.68 -9.35
C ALA A 1 -16.02 -6.20 -9.36
N GLU A 2 -15.06 -6.77 -10.08
CA GLU A 2 -14.94 -8.23 -10.31
C GLU A 2 -14.69 -9.04 -9.02
N HIS A 3 -14.11 -8.42 -7.99
CA HIS A 3 -13.79 -9.08 -6.72
C HIS A 3 -14.58 -8.54 -5.52
N GLY A 4 -15.65 -7.78 -5.76
CA GLY A 4 -16.43 -7.14 -4.67
C GLY A 4 -15.64 -6.09 -3.86
N VAL A 5 -14.48 -5.64 -4.37
CA VAL A 5 -13.66 -4.58 -3.78
C VAL A 5 -13.78 -3.34 -4.66
N SER A 6 -14.15 -2.22 -4.05
CA SER A 6 -14.06 -0.89 -4.66
C SER A 6 -12.92 -0.13 -3.97
N ALA A 7 -11.93 0.30 -4.74
CA ALA A 7 -10.75 0.99 -4.22
C ALA A 7 -10.73 2.45 -4.69
N THR A 8 -10.26 3.33 -3.81
CA THR A 8 -9.82 4.68 -4.18
C THR A 8 -8.33 4.64 -4.38
N VAL A 9 -7.85 4.97 -5.58
CA VAL A 9 -6.42 5.04 -5.90
C VAL A 9 -5.98 6.49 -5.76
N ILE A 10 -4.95 6.71 -4.93
CA ILE A 10 -4.35 8.02 -4.70
C ILE A 10 -2.95 7.97 -5.29
N ASP A 11 -2.73 8.76 -6.34
CA ASP A 11 -1.38 9.08 -6.81
C ASP A 11 -0.86 10.24 -5.96
N LEU A 12 0.24 10.00 -5.22
CA LEU A 12 0.78 10.97 -4.27
C LEU A 12 1.31 12.22 -4.95
N ARG A 13 1.87 12.09 -6.16
CA ARG A 13 2.59 13.12 -6.94
C ARG A 13 3.78 13.79 -6.25
N THR A 14 3.61 14.26 -5.02
CA THR A 14 4.59 14.98 -4.22
C THR A 14 4.74 14.29 -2.87
N LEU A 15 5.98 13.94 -2.51
CA LEU A 15 6.31 13.36 -1.22
C LEU A 15 6.64 14.43 -0.17
N VAL A 16 7.20 15.57 -0.62
CA VAL A 16 7.53 16.70 0.25
C VAL A 16 7.15 18.01 -0.46
N PRO A 17 6.12 18.74 -0.01
CA PRO A 17 5.19 18.37 1.07
C PRO A 17 4.21 17.27 0.63
N LEU A 18 3.94 16.31 1.52
CA LEU A 18 2.95 15.25 1.32
C LEU A 18 1.52 15.79 1.52
N ASP A 19 0.57 15.43 0.65
CA ASP A 19 -0.86 15.71 0.86
C ASP A 19 -1.46 14.76 1.92
N THR A 20 -1.14 15.02 3.19
CA THR A 20 -1.65 14.25 4.33
C THR A 20 -3.16 14.39 4.49
N GLN A 21 -3.74 15.52 4.10
CA GLN A 21 -5.18 15.75 4.22
C GLN A 21 -5.98 14.74 3.38
N THR A 22 -5.55 14.48 2.14
CA THR A 22 -6.19 13.47 1.29
C THR A 22 -5.99 12.07 1.84
N LEU A 23 -4.78 11.73 2.31
CA LEU A 23 -4.49 10.42 2.87
C LEU A 23 -5.35 10.11 4.10
N LEU A 24 -5.43 11.05 5.05
CA LEU A 24 -6.17 10.85 6.29
C LEU A 24 -7.68 10.75 6.05
N ARG A 25 -8.24 11.62 5.19
CA ARG A 25 -9.65 11.59 4.83
C ARG A 25 -10.05 10.25 4.22
N GLU A 26 -9.30 9.76 3.23
CA GLU A 26 -9.63 8.50 2.54
C GLU A 26 -9.36 7.28 3.42
N SER A 27 -8.32 7.33 4.25
CA SER A 27 -8.02 6.28 5.22
C SER A 27 -9.12 6.16 6.26
N ALA A 28 -9.61 7.27 6.80
CA ALA A 28 -10.72 7.27 7.76
C ALA A 28 -12.03 6.78 7.13
N ARG A 29 -12.31 7.16 5.87
CA ARG A 29 -13.52 6.74 5.15
C ARG A 29 -13.57 5.24 4.89
N THR A 30 -12.44 4.65 4.47
CA THR A 30 -12.38 3.24 4.07
C THR A 30 -12.03 2.30 5.23
N GLY A 31 -11.17 2.78 6.14
CA GLY A 31 -10.57 2.02 7.23
C GLY A 31 -9.56 0.97 6.77
N ARG A 32 -9.14 0.98 5.49
CA ARG A 32 -8.24 -0.04 4.92
C ARG A 32 -7.28 0.62 3.95
N VAL A 33 -5.99 0.51 4.25
CA VAL A 33 -4.94 1.22 3.51
C VAL A 33 -3.92 0.22 2.98
N PHE A 34 -3.55 0.42 1.72
CA PHE A 34 -2.50 -0.32 1.03
C PHE A 34 -1.56 0.71 0.40
N THR A 35 -0.26 0.59 0.65
CA THR A 35 0.76 1.38 -0.07
C THR A 35 1.42 0.50 -1.12
N VAL A 36 1.77 1.10 -2.26
CA VAL A 36 2.51 0.44 -3.34
C VAL A 36 3.70 1.32 -3.69
N GLU A 37 4.91 0.77 -3.68
CA GLU A 37 6.12 1.47 -4.10
C GLU A 37 7.18 0.50 -4.64
N GLU A 38 8.10 1.02 -5.45
CA GLU A 38 9.21 0.25 -6.00
C GLU A 38 10.45 0.25 -5.10
N ASN A 39 10.44 1.03 -4.02
CA ASN A 39 11.50 0.97 -3.01
C ASN A 39 11.39 -0.30 -2.17
N PRO A 40 12.51 -0.81 -1.62
CA PRO A 40 12.47 -1.84 -0.61
C PRO A 40 11.64 -1.43 0.61
N ARG A 41 11.12 -2.42 1.34
CA ARG A 41 10.25 -2.18 2.51
C ARG A 41 10.89 -1.33 3.62
N LEU A 42 12.19 -1.49 3.85
CA LEU A 42 12.90 -0.76 4.90
C LEU A 42 13.21 0.65 4.41
N CYS A 43 12.86 1.67 5.21
CA CYS A 43 13.05 3.09 4.87
C CYS A 43 12.37 3.56 3.57
N GLY A 44 11.42 2.79 3.03
CA GLY A 44 10.56 3.21 1.91
C GLY A 44 9.46 4.19 2.36
N TRP A 45 8.86 4.90 1.41
CA TRP A 45 7.86 5.94 1.65
C TRP A 45 6.56 5.40 2.24
N GLY A 46 6.24 4.14 1.95
CA GLY A 46 5.11 3.47 2.58
C GLY A 46 5.26 3.36 4.10
N ALA A 47 6.49 3.40 4.64
CA ALA A 47 6.70 3.44 6.09
C ALA A 47 6.26 4.77 6.70
N GLU A 48 6.64 5.89 6.08
CA GLU A 48 6.25 7.24 6.54
C GLU A 48 4.74 7.45 6.47
N ILE A 49 4.13 7.07 5.33
CA ILE A 49 2.67 7.14 5.14
C ILE A 49 1.95 6.30 6.19
N ALA A 50 2.45 5.08 6.45
CA ALA A 50 1.87 4.22 7.48
C ALA A 50 2.01 4.84 8.88
N SER A 51 3.13 5.48 9.21
CA SER A 51 3.33 6.16 10.50
C SER A 51 2.30 7.27 10.69
N ILE A 52 2.18 8.18 9.72
CA ILE A 52 1.26 9.32 9.78
C ILE A 52 -0.20 8.85 9.97
N ILE A 53 -0.65 7.89 9.15
CA ILE A 53 -2.02 7.36 9.25
C ILE A 53 -2.23 6.63 10.58
N GLN A 54 -1.23 5.89 11.05
CA GLN A 54 -1.28 5.18 12.32
C GLN A 54 -1.31 6.15 13.52
N GLU A 55 -0.65 7.29 13.44
CA GLU A 55 -0.67 8.31 14.50
C GLU A 55 -1.99 9.08 14.53
N GLU A 56 -2.50 9.48 13.37
CA GLU A 56 -3.62 10.43 13.27
C GLU A 56 -4.99 9.76 13.05
N ALA A 57 -5.03 8.54 12.52
CA ALA A 57 -6.27 7.88 12.10
C ALA A 57 -6.42 6.42 12.60
N PHE A 58 -5.64 6.00 13.60
CA PHE A 58 -5.69 4.62 14.13
C PHE A 58 -7.10 4.13 14.44
N GLY A 59 -7.91 4.96 15.12
CA GLY A 59 -9.26 4.58 15.53
C GLY A 59 -10.23 4.32 14.37
N ALA A 60 -9.90 4.75 13.15
CA ALA A 60 -10.70 4.50 11.96
C ALA A 60 -10.21 3.27 11.16
N LEU A 61 -9.00 2.76 11.44
CA LEU A 61 -8.47 1.59 10.78
C LEU A 61 -9.22 0.33 11.21
N LYS A 62 -9.60 -0.49 10.22
CA LYS A 62 -10.28 -1.77 10.39
C LYS A 62 -9.30 -2.94 10.33
N GLN A 63 -8.09 -2.73 9.80
CA GLN A 63 -7.03 -3.72 9.71
C GLN A 63 -5.65 -3.04 9.67
N PRO A 64 -4.55 -3.78 9.89
CA PRO A 64 -3.20 -3.25 9.71
C PRO A 64 -2.97 -2.74 8.27
N ILE A 65 -2.20 -1.65 8.14
CA ILE A 65 -1.79 -1.11 6.84
C ILE A 65 -0.85 -2.12 6.16
N VAL A 66 -1.15 -2.45 4.90
CA VAL A 66 -0.34 -3.38 4.10
C VAL A 66 0.57 -2.58 3.17
N ARG A 67 1.85 -2.96 3.11
CA ARG A 67 2.85 -2.29 2.26
C ARG A 67 3.37 -3.26 1.21
N ILE A 68 3.10 -2.96 -0.06
CA ILE A 68 3.48 -3.77 -1.22
C ILE A 68 4.71 -3.11 -1.85
N THR A 69 5.86 -3.77 -1.71
CA THR A 69 7.17 -3.19 -2.02
C THR A 69 8.02 -4.15 -2.86
N THR A 70 9.16 -3.68 -3.37
CA THR A 70 10.20 -4.59 -3.88
C THR A 70 10.85 -5.38 -2.74
N PRO A 71 11.43 -6.57 -3.02
CA PRO A 71 12.31 -7.26 -2.10
C PRO A 71 13.58 -6.46 -1.82
N HIS A 72 14.25 -6.76 -0.71
CA HIS A 72 15.46 -6.04 -0.29
C HIS A 72 16.70 -6.55 -1.03
N VAL A 73 16.73 -6.36 -2.34
CA VAL A 73 17.80 -6.78 -3.26
C VAL A 73 18.14 -5.64 -4.22
N PRO A 74 19.36 -5.59 -4.76
CA PRO A 74 19.66 -4.71 -5.89
C PRO A 74 18.74 -5.01 -7.07
N VAL A 75 18.27 -3.97 -7.76
CA VAL A 75 17.45 -4.14 -8.96
C VAL A 75 18.27 -4.90 -10.02
N PRO A 76 17.79 -6.05 -10.51
CA PRO A 76 18.49 -6.82 -11.53
C PRO A 76 18.53 -6.06 -12.87
N ALA A 77 19.61 -6.22 -13.64
CA ALA A 77 19.72 -5.61 -14.97
C ALA A 77 19.00 -6.39 -16.10
N SER A 78 18.48 -7.58 -15.79
CA SER A 78 17.70 -8.37 -16.73
C SER A 78 16.23 -7.99 -16.60
N ASP A 79 15.60 -7.60 -17.70
CA ASP A 79 14.18 -7.20 -17.75
C ASP A 79 13.27 -8.22 -17.05
N GLN A 80 13.50 -9.52 -17.30
CA GLN A 80 12.71 -10.60 -16.70
C GLN A 80 12.84 -10.67 -15.18
N LEU A 81 14.02 -10.32 -14.65
CA LEU A 81 14.27 -10.32 -13.21
C LEU A 81 13.85 -9.00 -12.57
N GLU A 82 13.91 -7.89 -13.30
CA GLU A 82 13.34 -6.60 -12.89
C GLU A 82 11.81 -6.70 -12.73
N ASP A 83 11.12 -7.24 -13.74
CA ASP A 83 9.68 -7.51 -13.70
C ASP A 83 9.29 -8.42 -12.52
N ALA A 84 10.18 -9.33 -12.13
CA ALA A 84 9.95 -10.24 -11.01
C ALA A 84 10.05 -9.55 -9.63
N VAL A 85 10.77 -8.43 -9.52
CA VAL A 85 10.93 -7.70 -8.25
C VAL A 85 9.94 -6.55 -8.11
N VAL A 86 9.60 -5.87 -9.20
CA VAL A 86 8.66 -4.75 -9.24
C VAL A 86 7.22 -5.21 -8.91
N PRO A 87 6.44 -4.46 -8.10
CA PRO A 87 5.04 -4.79 -7.86
C PRO A 87 4.18 -4.81 -9.13
N SER A 88 3.88 -6.01 -9.64
CA SER A 88 2.98 -6.19 -10.77
C SER A 88 1.50 -6.01 -10.38
N VAL A 89 0.63 -5.74 -11.37
CA VAL A 89 -0.83 -5.66 -11.17
C VAL A 89 -1.37 -6.93 -10.50
N ALA A 90 -0.94 -8.10 -10.97
CA ALA A 90 -1.36 -9.39 -10.41
C ALA A 90 -0.96 -9.53 -8.93
N ARG A 91 0.26 -9.09 -8.57
CA ARG A 91 0.74 -9.08 -7.18
C ARG A 91 -0.08 -8.11 -6.33
N ILE A 92 -0.31 -6.88 -6.80
CA ILE A 92 -1.09 -5.87 -6.08
C ILE A 92 -2.51 -6.38 -5.79
N VAL A 93 -3.20 -6.90 -6.80
CA VAL A 93 -4.55 -7.47 -6.65
C VAL A 93 -4.54 -8.68 -5.70
N GLY A 94 -3.56 -9.57 -5.83
CA GLY A 94 -3.44 -10.76 -4.98
C GLY A 94 -3.24 -10.44 -3.49
N GLU A 95 -2.36 -9.49 -3.17
CA GLU A 95 -2.09 -9.04 -1.81
C GLU A 95 -3.32 -8.36 -1.19
N ILE A 96 -3.98 -7.46 -1.96
CA ILE A 96 -5.21 -6.80 -1.51
C ILE A 96 -6.29 -7.83 -1.20
N ARG A 97 -6.54 -8.79 -2.11
CA ARG A 97 -7.55 -9.82 -1.91
C ARG A 97 -7.28 -10.67 -0.68
N ARG A 98 -6.04 -11.15 -0.52
CA ARG A 98 -5.62 -11.95 0.64
C ARG A 98 -5.87 -11.20 1.95
N ALA A 99 -5.48 -9.92 2.02
CA ALA A 99 -5.71 -9.10 3.21
C ALA A 99 -7.20 -8.90 3.51
N MET A 100 -8.00 -8.63 2.46
CA MET A 100 -9.45 -8.44 2.59
C MET A 100 -10.19 -9.72 3.04
N GLU A 101 -9.69 -10.90 2.67
CA GLU A 101 -10.23 -12.20 3.09
C GLU A 101 -9.82 -12.57 4.52
N ALA A 102 -8.54 -12.41 4.88
CA ALA A 102 -8.02 -12.76 6.20
C ALA A 102 -8.74 -12.04 7.35
N HIS A 103 -9.11 -10.77 7.15
CA HIS A 103 -9.81 -9.97 8.15
C HIS A 103 -11.30 -10.34 8.31
N ARG A 104 -11.92 -11.02 7.34
CA ARG A 104 -13.32 -11.51 7.50
C ARG A 104 -13.42 -12.76 8.37
N ALA A 105 -12.30 -13.44 8.60
CA ALA A 105 -12.24 -14.71 9.31
C ALA A 105 -11.98 -14.58 10.82
N GLY A 106 -11.75 -13.37 11.34
CA GLY A 106 -11.56 -13.08 12.76
C GLY A 106 -12.60 -12.10 13.27
#